data_AF-A0A256YEG4-F1
#
_entry.id   AF-A0A256YEG4-F1
#
_cell.length_a   1.000
_cell.length_b   1.000
_cell.length_c   1.000
_cell.angle_alpha   90.00
_cell.angle_beta   90.00
_cell.angle_gamma   90.00
#
_symmetry.space_group_name_H-M   'P 1'
#
loop_
_entity.id
_entity.type
_entity.pdbx_description
1 polymer ?
#
loop_
_entity_poly.entity_id
_entity_poly.type
_entity_poly.pdbx_seq_one_letter_code
_entity_poly.pdbx_strand_id
1 'polypeptide(L)'
;MLTINDLLGILEKIFKELRYKYVAEVRIDRIVEHKSKYTVLFIMDNSKIKMIIDKESGKIRVYSGITSLDLTIKRVFKREYDRVMRRKSIGEEPV
;
A
#
# COMPACT_ATOMS: atom_id res chain seq x y z
N MET A 1 4.55 0.98 14.70
CA MET A 1 5.14 1.59 13.50
C MET A 1 5.25 0.60 12.33
N LEU A 2 4.90 1.07 11.13
CA LEU A 2 5.06 0.37 9.86
C LEU A 2 6.52 0.44 9.36
N THR A 3 7.15 -0.72 9.19
CA THR A 3 8.49 -0.82 8.59
C THR A 3 8.41 -0.91 7.07
N ILE A 4 9.56 -0.79 6.39
CA ILE A 4 9.62 -0.95 4.94
C ILE A 4 9.22 -2.37 4.50
N ASN A 5 9.60 -3.41 5.26
CA ASN A 5 9.25 -4.80 4.93
C ASN A 5 7.74 -5.03 5.05
N ASP A 6 7.09 -4.48 6.09
CA ASP A 6 5.64 -4.52 6.20
C ASP A 6 4.96 -3.83 5.01
N LEU A 7 5.49 -2.66 4.63
CA LEU A 7 4.96 -1.89 3.51
C LEU A 7 5.06 -2.70 2.21
N LEU A 8 6.20 -3.32 1.93
CA LEU A 8 6.39 -4.16 0.75
C LEU A 8 5.39 -5.33 0.73
N GLY A 9 5.19 -6.01 1.85
CA GLY A 9 4.19 -7.08 1.97
C GLY A 9 2.75 -6.58 1.71
N ILE A 10 2.39 -5.42 2.26
CA ILE A 10 1.09 -4.80 2.00
C ILE A 10 0.94 -4.41 0.51
N LEU A 11 1.97 -3.81 -0.08
CA LEU A 11 1.98 -3.42 -1.49
C LEU A 11 1.83 -4.63 -2.42
N GLU A 12 2.47 -5.75 -2.12
CA GLU A 12 2.31 -6.99 -2.88
C GLU A 12 0.83 -7.43 -2.94
N LYS A 13 0.12 -7.40 -1.80
CA LYS A 13 -1.31 -7.73 -1.75
C LYS A 13 -2.16 -6.73 -2.52
N ILE A 14 -1.84 -5.44 -2.42
CA ILE A 14 -2.53 -4.39 -3.21
C ILE A 14 -2.34 -4.65 -4.70
N PHE A 15 -1.11 -4.86 -5.16
CA PHE A 15 -0.82 -5.05 -6.58
C PHE A 15 -1.42 -6.34 -7.12
N LYS A 16 -1.44 -7.42 -6.32
CA LYS A 16 -2.14 -8.65 -6.69
C LYS A 16 -3.63 -8.40 -6.92
N GLU A 17 -4.28 -7.67 -6.02
CA GLU A 17 -5.70 -7.33 -6.15
C GLU A 17 -5.95 -6.42 -7.37
N LEU A 18 -5.10 -5.42 -7.60
CA LEU A 18 -5.22 -4.52 -8.75
C LEU A 18 -5.07 -5.26 -10.08
N ARG A 19 -4.05 -6.12 -10.21
CA ARG A 19 -3.83 -6.96 -11.40
C ARG A 19 -5.03 -7.86 -11.68
N TYR A 20 -5.60 -8.48 -10.64
CA TYR A 20 -6.75 -9.38 -10.79
C TYR A 20 -8.02 -8.63 -11.20
N LYS A 21 -8.33 -7.52 -10.52
CA LYS A 21 -9.59 -6.80 -10.69
C LYS A 21 -9.64 -5.92 -11.94
N TYR A 22 -8.50 -5.35 -12.33
CA TYR A 22 -8.43 -4.38 -13.43
C TYR A 22 -7.70 -4.92 -14.67
N VAL A 23 -7.14 -6.13 -14.61
CA VAL A 23 -6.36 -6.74 -15.70
C VAL A 23 -5.26 -5.77 -16.18
N ALA A 24 -4.59 -5.14 -15.22
CA ALA A 24 -3.63 -4.07 -15.45
C ALA A 24 -2.21 -4.51 -15.07
N GLU A 25 -1.21 -4.05 -15.81
CA GLU A 25 0.18 -4.19 -15.39
C GLU A 25 0.46 -3.21 -14.26
N VAL A 26 1.05 -3.69 -13.16
CA VAL A 26 1.35 -2.85 -11.99
C VAL A 26 2.81 -3.01 -11.62
N ARG A 27 3.55 -1.89 -11.59
CA ARG A 27 4.97 -1.86 -11.21
C ARG A 27 5.29 -0.68 -10.30
N ILE A 28 6.19 -0.89 -9.34
CA ILE A 28 6.71 0.18 -8.49
C ILE A 28 7.62 1.07 -9.34
N ASP A 29 7.42 2.37 -9.24
CA ASP A 29 8.33 3.38 -9.82
C ASP A 29 9.33 3.82 -8.74
N ARG A 30 8.83 4.21 -7.56
CA ARG A 30 9.69 4.68 -6.47
C ARG A 30 9.01 4.53 -5.11
N ILE A 31 9.78 4.18 -4.09
CA ILE A 31 9.40 4.33 -2.68
C ILE A 31 10.36 5.34 -2.05
N VAL A 32 9.81 6.35 -1.39
CA VAL A 32 10.57 7.35 -0.62
C VAL A 32 10.17 7.23 0.84
N GLU A 33 11.14 6.90 1.68
CA GLU A 33 10.99 6.92 3.12
C GLU A 33 11.25 8.32 3.68
N HIS A 34 10.32 8.81 4.49
CA HIS A 34 10.48 10.03 5.28
C HIS A 34 10.38 9.67 6.77
N LYS A 35 10.66 10.63 7.67
CA LYS A 35 10.61 10.41 9.12
C LYS A 35 9.29 9.77 9.59
N SER A 36 8.14 10.34 9.24
CA SER A 36 6.83 9.89 9.72
C SER A 36 5.95 9.20 8.67
N LYS A 37 6.41 9.12 7.42
CA LYS A 37 5.58 8.64 6.31
C LYS A 37 6.39 7.93 5.22
N TYR A 38 5.71 7.15 4.41
CA TYR A 38 6.21 6.69 3.12
C TYR A 38 5.46 7.39 1.99
N THR A 39 6.17 7.71 0.92
CA THR A 39 5.58 8.07 -0.37
C THR A 39 5.85 6.94 -1.34
N VAL A 40 4.81 6.34 -1.89
CA VAL A 40 4.91 5.27 -2.90
C VAL A 40 4.38 5.82 -4.22
N LEU A 41 5.20 5.73 -5.25
CA LEU A 41 4.84 5.99 -6.63
C LEU A 41 4.88 4.66 -7.37
N PHE A 42 3.78 4.33 -8.04
CA PHE A 42 3.71 3.15 -8.87
C PHE A 42 2.93 3.45 -10.14
N ILE A 43 3.16 2.64 -11.16
CA ILE A 43 2.55 2.76 -12.47
C ILE A 43 1.58 1.60 -12.62
N MET A 44 0.36 1.93 -13.04
CA MET A 44 -0.66 0.97 -13.45
C MET A 44 -0.99 1.25 -14.92
N ASP A 45 -0.61 0.34 -15.81
CA ASP A 45 -0.55 0.53 -17.25
C ASP A 45 0.23 1.82 -17.61
N ASN A 46 -0.47 2.89 -18.03
CA ASN A 46 0.11 4.19 -18.35
C ASN A 46 -0.22 5.28 -17.32
N SER A 47 -0.88 4.93 -16.21
CA SER A 47 -1.29 5.86 -15.17
C SER A 47 -0.33 5.84 -13.99
N LYS A 48 0.13 7.02 -13.56
CA LYS A 48 0.93 7.18 -12.35
C LYS A 48 0.02 7.33 -11.14
N ILE A 49 0.24 6.51 -10.13
CA ILE A 49 -0.52 6.51 -8.90
C ILE A 49 0.42 6.86 -7.74
N LYS A 50 0.00 7.81 -6.91
CA LYS A 50 0.73 8.24 -5.73
C LYS A 50 -0.02 7.82 -4.46
N MET A 51 0.68 7.16 -3.55
CA MET A 51 0.23 6.87 -2.20
C MET A 51 1.11 7.58 -1.17
N ILE A 52 0.49 8.13 -0.14
CA ILE A 52 1.18 8.69 1.04
C ILE A 52 0.63 7.96 2.27
N ILE A 53 1.52 7.37 3.04
CA ILE A 53 1.18 6.47 4.15
C ILE A 53 1.86 6.95 5.42
N ASP A 54 1.08 7.23 6.45
CA ASP A 54 1.59 7.56 7.79
C ASP A 54 2.07 6.28 8.51
N LYS A 55 3.29 6.30 9.04
CA LYS A 55 3.94 5.10 9.60
C LYS A 55 3.33 4.65 10.93
N GLU A 56 2.73 5.56 11.69
CA GLU A 56 2.22 5.25 13.02
C GLU A 56 0.73 4.92 13.00
N SER A 57 -0.05 5.75 12.31
CA SER A 57 -1.51 5.63 12.30
C SER A 57 -2.05 4.73 11.19
N GLY A 58 -1.23 4.40 10.19
CA GLY A 58 -1.69 3.70 8.98
C GLY A 58 -2.63 4.54 8.11
N LYS A 59 -2.76 5.84 8.37
CA LYS A 59 -3.55 6.75 7.53
C LYS A 59 -2.93 6.83 6.14
N ILE A 60 -3.77 6.65 5.13
CA ILE A 60 -3.37 6.59 3.72
C ILE A 60 -4.11 7.65 2.90
N ARG A 61 -3.36 8.34 2.03
CA ARG A 61 -3.88 9.16 0.92
C ARG A 61 -3.47 8.52 -0.40
N VAL A 62 -4.39 8.46 -1.35
CA VAL A 62 -4.17 7.89 -2.69
C VAL A 62 -4.59 8.93 -3.70
N TYR A 63 -3.80 9.07 -4.75
CA TYR A 63 -4.03 9.96 -5.88
C TYR A 63 -3.82 9.17 -7.17
N SER A 64 -4.90 8.57 -7.68
CA SER A 64 -4.90 7.90 -8.99
C SER A 64 -5.64 8.68 -10.08
N GLY A 65 -6.40 9.72 -9.70
CA GLY A 65 -7.33 10.40 -10.61
C GLY A 65 -8.65 9.64 -10.82
N ILE A 66 -8.80 8.44 -10.24
CA ILE A 66 -10.00 7.60 -10.36
C ILE A 66 -10.50 7.24 -8.95
N THR A 67 -11.65 7.80 -8.55
CA THR A 67 -12.20 7.63 -7.19
C THR A 67 -12.42 6.17 -6.81
N SER A 68 -12.92 5.34 -7.73
CA SER A 68 -13.17 3.91 -7.47
C SER A 68 -11.88 3.11 -7.22
N LEU A 69 -10.80 3.50 -7.88
CA LEU A 69 -9.47 2.92 -7.71
C LEU A 69 -8.86 3.35 -6.37
N ASP A 70 -8.93 4.65 -6.04
CA ASP A 70 -8.49 5.18 -4.75
C ASP A 70 -9.18 4.47 -3.58
N LEU A 71 -10.49 4.25 -3.69
CA LEU A 71 -11.28 3.52 -2.68
C LEU A 71 -10.85 2.06 -2.58
N THR A 72 -10.60 1.40 -3.71
CA THR A 72 -10.13 -0.01 -3.72
C THR A 72 -8.78 -0.13 -3.02
N ILE A 73 -7.81 0.72 -3.38
CA ILE A 73 -6.48 0.74 -2.75
C ILE A 73 -6.58 1.00 -1.25
N LYS A 74 -7.36 2.01 -0.83
CA LYS A 74 -7.56 2.33 0.60
C LYS A 74 -8.12 1.16 1.40
N ARG A 75 -9.11 0.43 0.84
CA ARG A 75 -9.72 -0.73 1.52
C ARG A 75 -8.74 -1.88 1.68
N VAL A 76 -8.02 -2.23 0.60
CA VAL A 76 -7.04 -3.33 0.64
C VAL A 76 -5.90 -2.96 1.58
N PHE A 77 -5.37 -1.73 1.48
CA PHE A 77 -4.32 -1.25 2.39
C PHE A 77 -4.75 -1.36 3.86
N LYS A 78 -5.95 -0.86 4.20
CA LYS A 78 -6.44 -0.91 5.58
C LYS A 78 -6.55 -2.35 6.10
N ARG A 79 -7.11 -3.26 5.31
CA ARG A 79 -7.26 -4.68 5.66
C ARG A 79 -5.91 -5.33 5.98
N GLU A 80 -4.91 -5.09 5.14
CA GLU A 80 -3.59 -5.70 5.29
C GLU A 80 -2.78 -5.00 6.39
N TYR A 81 -2.88 -3.68 6.54
CA TYR A 81 -2.29 -2.95 7.65
C TYR A 81 -2.80 -3.46 9.01
N ASP A 82 -4.12 -3.57 9.16
CA ASP A 82 -4.74 -4.06 10.40
C ASP A 82 -4.33 -5.52 10.69
N ARG A 83 -4.05 -6.33 9.65
CA ARG A 83 -3.53 -7.70 9.80
C ARG A 83 -2.07 -7.71 10.27
N VAL A 84 -1.21 -6.90 9.65
CA VAL A 84 0.22 -6.80 10.02
C VAL A 84 0.37 -6.27 11.45
N MET A 85 -0.35 -5.21 11.80
CA MET A 85 -0.27 -4.64 13.15
C MET A 85 -0.79 -5.61 14.22
N ARG A 86 -1.83 -6.40 13.91
CA ARG A 86 -2.29 -7.49 14.79
C ARG A 86 -1.22 -8.54 15.02
N ARG A 87 -0.56 -9.04 13.97
CA ARG A 87 0.54 -10.03 14.10
C ARG A 87 1.68 -9.51 14.97
N LYS A 88 2.06 -8.25 14.77
CA LYS A 88 3.08 -7.59 15.60
C LYS A 88 2.68 -7.49 17.07
N SER A 89 1.40 -7.23 17.36
CA SER A 89 0.93 -7.14 18.74
C SER A 89 0.94 -8.48 19.48
N ILE A 90 0.88 -9.60 18.76
CA ILE A 90 0.89 -10.96 19.34
C ILE A 90 2.28 -11.62 19.28
N GLY A 91 3.30 -10.92 18.79
CA GLY A 91 4.67 -11.44 18.71
C GLY A 91 4.90 -12.46 17.58
N GLU A 92 3.98 -12.57 16.62
CA GLU A 92 4.20 -13.40 15.42
C GLU A 92 5.10 -12.65 14.43
N GLU A 93 6.25 -13.25 14.08
CA GLU A 93 7.09 -12.73 13.01
C GLU A 93 6.39 -12.85 11.65
N PRO A 94 6.51 -11.85 10.77
CA PRO A 94 6.02 -11.96 9.41
C PRO A 94 6.86 -13.01 8.65
N VAL A 95 6.19 -14.09 8.23
CA VAL A 95 6.72 -15.08 7.26
C VAL A 95 7.02 -14.41 5.92
#